data_AF-A0A2P5HHC3-F1
#
_entry.id   AF-A0A2P5HHC3-F1
#
_cell.length_a   1.000
_cell.length_b   1.000
_cell.length_c   1.000
_cell.angle_alpha   90.00
_cell.angle_beta   90.00
_cell.angle_gamma   90.00
#
_symmetry.space_group_name_H-M   'P 1'
#
loop_
_entity.id
_entity.type
_entity.pdbx_description
1 polymer ?
#
loop_
_entity_poly.entity_id
_entity_poly.type
_entity_poly.pdbx_seq_one_letter_code
_entity_poly.pdbx_strand_id
1 'polypeptide(L)'
;MATNGANGTNGHSATAKDNNSKYDPNFTQHVIDLMSPETQPRHREILSSLIRHMHDFCREVELKQDEWIIGVNYVNAIGQAYKKNRNEAWRVCDILGIES
;
A
#
# COMPACT_ATOMS: atom_id res chain seq x y z
N MET A 1 39.69 -41.13 -6.68
CA MET A 1 40.20 -39.91 -6.00
C MET A 1 40.70 -38.93 -7.06
N ALA A 2 39.90 -37.90 -7.37
CA ALA A 2 40.26 -36.63 -8.03
C ALA A 2 38.96 -35.78 -8.13
N THR A 3 38.76 -34.84 -7.20
CA THR A 3 38.75 -33.36 -7.36
C THR A 3 37.38 -32.73 -7.69
N ASN A 4 36.87 -31.98 -6.70
CA ASN A 4 36.28 -30.61 -6.72
C ASN A 4 35.87 -30.05 -8.09
N GLY A 5 34.76 -29.34 -8.28
CA GLY A 5 33.89 -28.60 -7.38
C GLY A 5 33.20 -27.55 -8.25
N ALA A 6 31.87 -27.46 -8.20
CA ALA A 6 31.12 -26.43 -8.90
C ALA A 6 30.14 -25.80 -7.90
N ASN A 7 30.63 -24.77 -7.22
CA ASN A 7 29.90 -23.97 -6.26
C ASN A 7 29.15 -22.86 -7.03
N GLY A 8 27.96 -23.16 -7.54
CA GLY A 8 27.07 -22.18 -8.17
C GLY A 8 26.30 -21.41 -7.10
N THR A 9 26.96 -20.44 -6.47
CA THR A 9 26.30 -19.52 -5.53
C THR A 9 25.69 -18.34 -6.30
N ASN A 10 24.39 -18.42 -6.59
CA ASN A 10 23.58 -17.24 -6.94
C ASN A 10 23.28 -16.46 -5.65
N GLY A 11 24.31 -15.87 -5.08
CA GLY A 11 24.21 -14.95 -3.95
C GLY A 11 23.95 -13.54 -4.46
N HIS A 12 22.74 -13.05 -4.27
CA HIS A 12 22.33 -11.67 -4.54
C HIS A 12 23.29 -10.71 -3.82
N SER A 13 24.14 -10.02 -4.59
CA SER A 13 24.94 -8.91 -4.09
C SER A 13 24.29 -7.61 -4.53
N ALA A 14 23.63 -6.93 -3.60
CA ALA A 14 23.63 -5.47 -3.54
C ALA A 14 23.04 -4.96 -2.21
N THR A 15 23.97 -4.48 -1.38
CA THR A 15 23.83 -3.34 -0.47
C THR A 15 22.96 -3.49 0.78
N ALA A 16 23.66 -3.78 1.89
CA ALA A 16 23.29 -3.34 3.22
C ALA A 16 23.06 -1.81 3.22
N LYS A 17 21.81 -1.41 3.48
CA LYS A 17 21.50 -0.13 4.12
C LYS A 17 20.89 -0.48 5.47
N ASP A 18 21.74 -0.49 6.51
CA ASP A 18 21.31 -0.33 7.89
C ASP A 18 20.66 1.06 8.02
N ASN A 19 19.38 1.14 7.70
CA ASN A 19 18.52 2.21 8.17
C ASN A 19 17.62 1.55 9.19
N ASN A 20 17.84 1.85 10.47
CA ASN A 20 17.02 1.40 11.59
C ASN A 20 15.61 2.04 11.52
N SER A 21 14.91 1.76 10.42
CA SER A 21 13.54 2.16 10.18
C SER A 21 12.67 1.21 10.99
N LYS A 22 11.84 1.78 11.86
CA LYS A 22 10.79 1.08 12.61
C LYS A 22 9.86 0.25 11.69
N TYR A 23 9.83 0.56 10.39
CA TYR A 23 9.00 -0.06 9.37
C TYR A 23 9.83 -0.62 8.21
N ASP A 24 9.38 -1.71 7.57
CA ASP A 24 10.03 -2.24 6.35
C ASP A 24 9.98 -1.19 5.22
N PRO A 25 11.13 -0.66 4.78
CA PRO A 25 11.18 0.36 3.74
C PRO A 25 10.68 -0.14 2.37
N ASN A 26 10.68 -1.45 2.14
CA ASN A 26 10.28 -2.05 0.87
C ASN A 26 8.81 -2.52 0.87
N PHE A 27 8.10 -2.43 1.99
CA PHE A 27 6.72 -2.92 2.11
C PHE A 27 5.78 -2.31 1.08
N THR A 28 5.85 -0.99 0.88
CA THR A 28 5.01 -0.28 -0.10
C THR A 28 5.27 -0.78 -1.52
N GLN A 29 6.53 -1.03 -1.87
CA GLN A 29 6.90 -1.52 -3.20
C GLN A 29 6.39 -2.94 -3.41
N HIS A 30 6.55 -3.82 -2.42
CA HIS A 30 6.00 -5.17 -2.46
C HIS A 30 4.48 -5.16 -2.71
N VAL A 31 3.72 -4.29 -2.05
CA VAL A 31 2.26 -4.18 -2.25
C VAL A 31 1.92 -3.73 -3.68
N ILE A 32 2.68 -2.80 -4.25
CA ILE A 32 2.48 -2.35 -5.64
C ILE A 32 2.81 -3.47 -6.64
N ASP A 33 3.83 -4.27 -6.35
CA ASP A 33 4.27 -5.35 -7.22
C ASP A 33 3.30 -6.53 -7.24
N LEU A 34 2.41 -6.65 -6.25
CA LEU A 34 1.30 -7.61 -6.26
C LEU A 34 0.24 -7.33 -7.34
N MET A 35 0.25 -6.15 -7.97
CA MET A 35 -0.67 -5.84 -9.06
C MET A 35 -0.40 -6.73 -10.28
N SER A 36 -1.45 -7.39 -10.78
CA SER A 36 -1.40 -8.28 -11.95
C SER A 36 -0.76 -7.61 -13.17
N PRO A 37 0.01 -8.34 -14.00
CA PRO A 37 0.50 -7.88 -15.29
C PRO A 37 -0.62 -7.42 -16.25
N GLU A 38 -1.84 -7.93 -16.08
CA GLU A 38 -3.00 -7.58 -16.91
C GLU A 38 -3.65 -6.23 -16.52
N THR A 39 -3.19 -5.60 -15.45
CA THR A 39 -3.72 -4.31 -14.98
C THR A 39 -3.46 -3.24 -16.03
N GLN A 40 -4.51 -2.55 -16.49
CA GLN A 40 -4.38 -1.47 -17.46
C GLN A 40 -3.36 -0.41 -16.99
N PRO A 41 -2.52 0.14 -17.89
CA PRO A 41 -1.44 1.06 -17.51
C PRO A 41 -1.91 2.25 -16.67
N ARG A 42 -3.04 2.86 -17.05
CA ARG A 42 -3.62 4.00 -16.32
C ARG A 42 -4.11 3.62 -14.92
N HIS A 43 -4.71 2.44 -14.76
CA HIS A 43 -5.17 1.97 -13.46
C HIS A 43 -3.98 1.67 -12.55
N ARG A 44 -2.92 1.07 -13.10
CA ARG A 44 -1.69 0.81 -12.36
C ARG A 44 -1.07 2.10 -11.84
N GLU A 45 -1.00 3.14 -12.67
CA GLU A 45 -0.51 4.47 -12.28
C GLU A 45 -1.33 5.07 -11.12
N ILE A 46 -2.66 5.09 -11.26
CA ILE A 46 -3.58 5.65 -10.26
C ILE A 46 -3.46 4.90 -8.92
N LEU A 47 -3.59 3.57 -8.95
CA LEU A 47 -3.56 2.73 -7.75
C LEU A 47 -2.18 2.77 -7.07
N SER A 48 -1.10 2.78 -7.85
CA SER A 48 0.25 2.87 -7.29
C SER A 48 0.49 4.21 -6.62
N SER A 49 -0.05 5.31 -7.16
CA SER A 49 -0.01 6.62 -6.52
C SER A 49 -0.80 6.63 -5.20
N LEU A 50 -2.04 6.13 -5.23
CA LEU A 50 -2.91 6.04 -4.05
C LEU A 50 -2.25 5.23 -2.92
N ILE A 51 -1.72 4.04 -3.22
CA ILE A 51 -1.08 3.16 -2.21
C ILE A 51 0.14 3.85 -1.58
N ARG A 52 0.98 4.51 -2.39
CA ARG A 52 2.15 5.25 -1.89
C ARG A 52 1.72 6.33 -0.90
N HIS A 53 0.82 7.21 -1.31
CA HIS A 53 0.35 8.31 -0.47
C HIS A 53 -0.38 7.82 0.79
N MET A 54 -1.16 6.74 0.70
CA MET A 54 -1.82 6.15 1.86
C MET A 54 -0.82 5.58 2.86
N HIS A 55 0.20 4.86 2.38
CA HIS A 55 1.25 4.32 3.25
C HIS A 55 2.12 5.43 3.87
N ASP A 56 2.39 6.50 3.12
CA ASP A 56 3.11 7.67 3.63
C ASP A 56 2.30 8.39 4.71
N PHE A 57 1.00 8.58 4.52
CA PHE A 57 0.09 9.11 5.54
C PHE A 57 0.11 8.28 6.83
N CYS A 58 0.00 6.95 6.73
CA CYS A 58 0.05 6.07 7.88
C CYS A 58 1.40 6.15 8.64
N ARG A 59 2.51 6.35 7.92
CA ARG A 59 3.85 6.55 8.52
C ARG A 59 3.97 7.92 9.18
N GLU A 60 3.46 8.96 8.52
CA GLU A 60 3.51 10.34 9.00
C GLU A 60 2.81 10.50 10.36
N VAL A 61 1.62 9.91 10.50
CA VAL A 61 0.83 10.01 11.74
C VAL A 61 1.18 8.92 12.76
N GLU A 62 2.12 8.03 12.44
CA GLU A 62 2.41 6.80 13.21
C GLU A 62 1.13 6.04 13.62
N LEU A 63 0.26 5.77 12.63
CA LEU A 63 -1.09 5.25 12.87
C LEU A 63 -1.10 4.03 13.79
N LYS A 64 -1.89 4.10 14.85
CA LYS A 64 -2.02 3.01 15.83
C LYS A 64 -3.12 2.02 15.45
N GLN A 65 -3.08 0.85 16.06
CA GLN A 65 -4.02 -0.24 15.78
C GLN A 65 -5.47 0.12 16.14
N ASP A 66 -5.68 0.80 17.25
CA ASP A 66 -7.00 1.27 17.70
C ASP A 66 -7.56 2.35 16.77
N GLU A 67 -6.74 3.30 16.35
CA GLU A 67 -7.08 4.32 15.35
C GLU A 67 -7.41 3.69 13.99
N TRP A 68 -6.66 2.67 13.57
CA TRP A 68 -6.93 1.91 12.35
C TRP A 68 -8.30 1.23 12.39
N ILE A 69 -8.68 0.61 13.51
CA ILE A 69 -10.00 -0.01 13.67
C ILE A 69 -11.12 1.03 13.51
N ILE A 70 -10.94 2.24 14.05
CA ILE A 70 -11.90 3.34 13.88
C ILE A 70 -12.03 3.71 12.40
N GLY A 71 -10.91 3.86 11.69
CA GLY A 71 -10.90 4.14 10.24
C GLY A 71 -11.61 3.06 9.42
N VAL A 72 -11.37 1.78 9.72
CA VAL A 72 -12.05 0.65 9.07
C VAL A 72 -13.56 0.70 9.31
N ASN A 73 -13.98 0.95 10.56
CA ASN A 73 -15.40 1.08 10.90
C ASN A 73 -16.05 2.27 10.19
N TYR A 74 -15.34 3.38 10.02
CA TYR A 74 -15.80 4.53 9.26
C TYR A 74 -16.04 4.17 7.77
N VAL A 75 -15.09 3.50 7.12
CA VAL A 75 -15.24 3.04 5.73
C VAL A 75 -16.40 2.05 5.59
N ASN A 76 -16.55 1.12 6.53
CA ASN A 76 -17.68 0.18 6.55
C ASN A 76 -19.01 0.90 6.72
N ALA A 77 -19.09 1.91 7.59
CA ALA A 77 -20.30 2.70 7.80
C ALA A 77 -20.71 3.47 6.54
N ILE A 78 -19.74 4.02 5.79
CA ILE A 78 -19.99 4.66 4.49
C ILE A 78 -20.65 3.68 3.52
N GLY A 79 -20.12 2.46 3.42
CA GLY A 79 -20.68 1.41 2.56
C GLY A 79 -22.08 0.97 2.98
N GLN A 80 -22.33 0.80 4.27
CA GLN A 80 -23.64 0.41 4.82
C GLN A 80 -24.70 1.51 4.69
N ALA A 81 -24.28 2.77 4.70
CA ALA A 81 -25.17 3.91 4.58
C ALA A 81 -25.62 4.18 3.12
N TYR A 82 -25.05 3.46 2.15
CA TYR A 82 -25.47 3.54 0.75
C TYR A 82 -26.95 3.17 0.59
N LYS A 83 -27.74 4.11 0.07
CA LYS A 83 -29.15 3.93 -0.26
C LYS A 83 -29.42 4.47 -1.66
N LYS A 84 -30.53 4.05 -2.30
CA LYS A 84 -30.89 4.43 -3.69
C LYS A 84 -30.72 5.92 -4.02
N ASN A 85 -30.94 6.82 -3.06
CA ASN A 85 -30.83 8.27 -3.26
C ASN A 85 -29.74 8.93 -2.38
N ARG A 86 -28.88 8.14 -1.71
CA ARG A 86 -27.77 8.66 -0.88
C ARG A 86 -26.51 7.83 -1.07
N ASN A 87 -25.51 8.44 -1.69
CA ASN A 87 -24.16 7.89 -1.79
C ASN A 87 -23.26 8.61 -0.78
N GLU A 88 -23.09 8.04 0.40
CA GLU A 88 -22.24 8.66 1.43
C GLU A 88 -20.76 8.66 1.03
N ALA A 89 -20.31 7.75 0.16
CA ALA A 89 -18.93 7.78 -0.35
C ALA A 89 -18.67 9.05 -1.17
N TRP A 90 -19.66 9.45 -1.99
CA TRP A 90 -19.60 10.72 -2.72
C TRP A 90 -19.52 11.91 -1.77
N ARG A 91 -20.35 11.94 -0.72
CA ARG A 91 -20.32 13.02 0.28
C ARG A 91 -19.00 13.11 1.02
N VAL A 92 -18.35 11.98 1.24
CA VAL A 92 -17.01 11.95 1.81
C VAL A 92 -16.00 12.54 0.83
N CYS A 93 -16.16 12.35 -0.47
CA CYS A 93 -15.35 13.05 -1.47
C CYS A 93 -15.52 14.58 -1.40
N ASP A 94 -16.74 15.09 -1.16
CA ASP A 94 -16.99 16.52 -0.96
C ASP A 94 -16.25 17.06 0.27
N ILE A 95 -16.32 16.32 1.39
CA ILE A 95 -15.63 16.70 2.65
C ILE A 95 -14.11 16.67 2.48
N LEU A 96 -13.59 15.72 1.71
CA LEU A 96 -12.16 15.58 1.41
C LEU A 96 -11.69 16.54 0.31
N GLY A 97 -12.59 17.28 -0.35
CA GLY A 97 -12.27 18.24 -1.42
C GLY A 97 -11.78 17.58 -2.71
N ILE A 98 -12.22 16.35 -2.99
CA ILE A 98 -11.87 15.63 -4.24
C ILE A 98 -12.68 16.18 -5.42
N GLU A 99 -13.91 16.60 -5.15
CA GLU A 99 -14.78 17.29 -6.09
C GLU A 99 -14.93 18.75 -5.66
N SER A 100 -14.90 19.66 -6.63
CA SER A 100 -15.15 21.10 -6.44
C SER A 100 -16.39 21.53 -7.18
#